data_AF-A0A4R6R0B9-F1
#
_entry.id   AF-A0A4R6R0B9-F1
#
_cell.length_a   1.000
_cell.length_b   1.000
_cell.length_c   1.000
_cell.angle_alpha   90.00
_cell.angle_beta   90.00
_cell.angle_gamma   90.00
#
_symmetry.space_group_name_H-M   'P 1'
#
loop_
_entity.id
_entity.type
_entity.pdbx_description
1 polymer ?
#
loop_
_entity_poly.entity_id
_entity_poly.type
_entity_poly.pdbx_seq_one_letter_code
_entity_poly.pdbx_strand_id
1 'polypeptide(L)'
;MISLTRARMLRVAAGAGAVGALSLVEPRRLGPLAHGAYRVGVAAATAALVADSSRYDLPVLDPVRDGVVAGGVTMGLMDVVESFDARMVDALRRLGMTRPRLALAALGAAGTAAVIALPHLGDPDRSWSLHEETFGEPAGVPLPSEARALIEALLADAPDAPAPPGAEALREQLETARVLDTGGVGADLQLVVEDPRRLAVPRQQQWPVRGEFLRGGIRYELELQIDGGRLGMLSVMVPDEEPRLEHALSQLASPAFVLPDPDRIALRRETEAP
;
A
#
# COMPACT_ATOMS: atom_id res chain seq x y z
N MET A 1 -2.41 18.51 -8.48
CA MET A 1 -1.71 17.59 -9.41
C MET A 1 -0.19 17.72 -9.45
N ILE A 2 0.45 18.80 -8.96
CA ILE A 2 1.93 18.90 -8.90
C ILE A 2 2.53 18.17 -7.67
N SER A 3 1.70 17.71 -6.73
CA SER A 3 2.14 17.28 -5.39
C SER A 3 2.65 15.83 -5.30
N LEU A 4 1.91 14.85 -5.85
CA LEU A 4 2.21 13.42 -5.70
C LEU A 4 3.48 13.01 -6.47
N THR A 5 3.64 13.49 -7.71
CA THR A 5 4.84 13.28 -8.51
C THR A 5 6.08 13.91 -7.84
N ARG A 6 5.90 15.08 -7.24
CA ARG A 6 6.98 15.79 -6.53
C ARG A 6 7.37 15.07 -5.24
N ALA A 7 6.42 14.57 -4.46
CA ALA A 7 6.68 13.79 -3.25
C ALA A 7 7.39 12.46 -3.56
N ARG A 8 7.02 11.79 -4.66
CA ARG A 8 7.71 10.59 -5.14
C ARG A 8 9.13 10.91 -5.62
N MET A 9 9.30 11.94 -6.45
CA MET A 9 10.62 12.39 -6.90
C MET A 9 11.52 12.83 -5.74
N LEU A 10 10.97 13.50 -4.73
CA LEU A 10 11.68 13.89 -3.51
C LEU A 10 12.16 12.67 -2.72
N ARG A 11 11.32 11.62 -2.59
CA ARG A 11 11.71 10.36 -1.94
C ARG A 11 12.81 9.63 -2.71
N VAL A 12 12.68 9.53 -4.03
CA VAL A 12 13.72 8.95 -4.91
C VAL A 12 15.03 9.72 -4.73
N ALA A 13 14.99 11.05 -4.83
CA ALA A 13 16.17 11.90 -4.72
C ALA A 13 16.81 11.83 -3.32
N ALA A 14 16.00 11.86 -2.26
CA ALA A 14 16.47 11.76 -0.88
C ALA A 14 17.11 10.40 -0.58
N GLY A 15 16.45 9.30 -0.97
CA GLY A 15 16.95 7.94 -0.77
C GLY A 15 18.22 7.67 -1.56
N ALA A 16 18.22 7.96 -2.86
CA ALA A 16 19.40 7.80 -3.72
C ALA A 16 20.57 8.71 -3.29
N GLY A 17 20.26 9.96 -2.90
CA GLY A 17 21.24 10.91 -2.39
C GLY A 17 21.87 10.45 -1.08
N ALA A 18 21.08 9.92 -0.14
CA ALA A 18 21.58 9.40 1.13
C ALA A 18 22.51 8.20 0.93
N VAL A 19 22.12 7.22 0.10
CA VAL A 19 22.94 6.04 -0.22
C VAL A 19 24.23 6.45 -0.93
N GLY A 20 24.15 7.38 -1.89
CA GLY A 20 25.31 7.93 -2.58
C GLY A 20 26.26 8.64 -1.60
N ALA A 21 25.75 9.48 -0.72
CA ALA A 21 26.54 10.20 0.28
C ALA A 21 27.23 9.25 1.27
N LEU A 22 26.52 8.23 1.75
CA LEU A 22 27.11 7.19 2.61
C LEU A 22 28.24 6.44 1.90
N SER A 23 28.08 6.13 0.61
CA SER A 23 29.09 5.43 -0.19
C SER A 23 30.36 6.26 -0.42
N LEU A 24 30.30 7.58 -0.26
CA LEU A 24 31.48 8.46 -0.32
C LEU A 24 32.35 8.37 0.94
N VAL A 25 31.77 7.94 2.08
CA VAL A 25 32.50 7.79 3.34
C VAL A 25 33.48 6.61 3.21
N GLU A 26 34.70 6.79 3.68
CA GLU A 26 35.69 5.71 3.82
C GLU A 26 35.90 5.44 5.32
N PRO A 27 35.21 4.43 5.90
CA PRO A 27 35.25 4.18 7.35
C PRO A 27 36.68 3.96 7.89
N ARG A 28 37.56 3.34 7.10
CA ARG A 28 38.97 3.09 7.45
C ARG A 28 39.80 4.35 7.69
N ARG A 29 39.34 5.52 7.21
CA ARG A 29 40.02 6.81 7.38
C ARG A 29 39.44 7.63 8.54
N LEU A 30 38.38 7.16 9.18
CA LEU A 30 37.76 7.83 10.32
C LEU A 30 38.59 7.58 11.58
N GLY A 31 38.67 8.59 12.45
CA GLY A 31 39.16 8.39 13.82
C GLY A 31 38.17 7.57 14.65
N PRO A 32 38.58 7.04 15.82
CA PRO A 32 37.75 6.10 16.62
C PRO A 32 36.36 6.63 16.95
N LEU A 33 36.25 7.91 17.31
CA LEU A 33 34.96 8.56 17.63
C LEU A 33 34.07 8.71 16.40
N ALA A 34 34.62 9.16 15.28
CA ALA A 34 33.87 9.32 14.03
C ALA A 34 33.44 7.96 13.47
N HIS A 35 34.27 6.92 13.67
CA HIS A 35 33.95 5.56 13.26
C HIS A 35 32.82 4.95 14.09
N GLY A 36 32.84 5.14 15.42
CA GLY A 36 31.73 4.76 16.29
C GLY A 36 30.43 5.48 15.94
N ALA A 37 30.49 6.79 15.72
CA ALA A 37 29.34 7.60 15.32
C ALA A 37 28.76 7.15 13.96
N TYR A 38 29.61 6.80 13.00
CA TYR A 38 29.19 6.25 11.71
C TYR A 38 28.39 4.95 11.90
N ARG A 39 28.92 3.98 12.67
CA ARG A 39 28.24 2.69 12.88
C ARG A 39 26.89 2.85 13.58
N VAL A 40 26.83 3.67 14.62
CA VAL A 40 25.57 3.98 15.32
C VAL A 40 24.59 4.68 14.38
N GLY A 41 25.07 5.62 13.56
CA GLY A 41 24.25 6.33 12.59
C GLY A 41 23.62 5.41 11.55
N VAL A 42 24.40 4.48 10.98
CA VAL A 42 23.87 3.50 10.01
C VAL A 42 22.88 2.55 10.69
N ALA A 43 23.20 2.02 11.88
CA ALA A 43 22.29 1.14 12.61
C ALA A 43 20.96 1.84 12.98
N ALA A 44 21.03 3.10 13.42
CA ALA A 44 19.86 3.91 13.73
C ALA A 44 19.02 4.23 12.48
N ALA A 45 19.67 4.54 11.36
CA ALA A 45 18.99 4.76 10.09
C ALA A 45 18.26 3.48 9.61
N THR A 46 18.91 2.31 9.69
CA THR A 46 18.26 1.03 9.39
C THR A 46 17.08 0.76 10.32
N ALA A 47 17.24 1.00 11.62
CA ALA A 47 16.15 0.83 12.58
C ALA A 47 14.95 1.72 12.26
N ALA A 48 15.19 2.98 11.93
CA ALA A 48 14.13 3.91 11.54
C ALA A 48 13.44 3.51 10.23
N LEU A 49 14.21 3.07 9.22
CA LEU A 49 13.65 2.62 7.94
C LEU A 49 12.78 1.37 8.11
N VAL A 50 13.24 0.37 8.87
CA VAL A 50 12.46 -0.84 9.12
C VAL A 50 11.24 -0.54 9.98
N ALA A 51 11.38 0.31 11.01
CA ALA A 51 10.24 0.71 11.82
C ALA A 51 9.19 1.49 11.04
N ASP A 52 9.59 2.24 10.01
CA ASP A 52 8.66 2.93 9.13
C ASP A 52 8.01 1.95 8.14
N SER A 53 8.79 1.08 7.48
CA SER A 53 8.25 0.09 6.52
C SER A 53 7.30 -0.91 7.19
N SER A 54 7.62 -1.39 8.39
CA SER A 54 6.78 -2.31 9.18
C SER A 54 5.45 -1.71 9.64
N ARG A 55 5.21 -0.40 9.44
CA ARG A 55 3.87 0.20 9.63
C ARG A 55 2.94 -0.10 8.46
N TYR A 56 3.52 -0.32 7.28
CA TYR A 56 2.81 -0.53 6.03
C TYR A 56 2.82 -2.01 5.61
N ASP A 57 3.90 -2.73 5.94
CA ASP A 57 4.07 -4.16 5.70
C ASP A 57 3.93 -4.93 7.03
N LEU A 58 3.34 -6.14 7.01
CA LEU A 58 3.12 -6.98 8.20
C LEU A 58 4.36 -7.01 9.15
N PRO A 59 4.31 -6.35 10.34
CA PRO A 59 5.38 -6.46 11.31
C PRO A 59 5.44 -7.88 11.87
N VAL A 60 6.65 -8.35 12.17
CA VAL A 60 6.90 -9.67 12.78
C VAL A 60 6.58 -9.64 14.27
N LEU A 61 7.00 -8.57 14.97
CA LEU A 61 6.68 -8.33 16.38
C LEU A 61 5.78 -7.09 16.55
N ASP A 62 6.37 -5.91 16.32
CA ASP A 62 5.73 -4.60 16.20
C ASP A 62 6.72 -3.64 15.53
N PRO A 63 6.27 -2.52 14.92
CA PRO A 63 7.15 -1.67 14.12
C PRO A 63 8.39 -1.15 14.87
N VAL A 64 8.25 -0.80 16.16
CA VAL A 64 9.37 -0.28 16.95
C VAL A 64 10.36 -1.40 17.27
N ARG A 65 9.87 -2.57 17.70
CA ARG A 65 10.73 -3.71 18.02
C ARG A 65 11.41 -4.29 16.79
N ASP A 66 10.72 -4.39 15.66
CA ASP A 66 11.30 -4.83 14.39
C ASP A 66 12.44 -3.90 13.96
N GLY A 67 12.24 -2.58 14.09
CA GLY A 67 13.29 -1.59 13.86
C GLY A 67 14.49 -1.76 14.78
N VAL A 68 14.27 -1.94 16.09
CA VAL A 68 15.35 -2.17 17.07
C VAL A 68 16.13 -3.45 16.75
N VAL A 69 15.44 -4.54 16.41
CA VAL A 69 16.08 -5.80 16.00
C VAL A 69 16.92 -5.60 14.74
N ALA A 70 16.37 -4.94 13.72
CA ALA A 70 17.09 -4.67 12.48
C ALA A 70 18.32 -3.77 12.68
N GLY A 71 18.21 -2.74 13.53
CA GLY A 71 19.35 -1.90 13.93
C GLY A 71 20.42 -2.69 14.69
N GLY A 72 20.01 -3.55 15.62
CA GLY A 72 20.91 -4.43 16.36
C GLY A 72 21.65 -5.42 15.47
N VAL A 73 20.93 -6.08 14.54
CA VAL A 73 21.51 -6.96 13.51
C VAL A 73 22.50 -6.18 12.64
N THR A 74 22.12 -5.00 12.17
CA THR A 74 23.00 -4.13 11.37
C THR A 74 24.29 -3.81 12.12
N MET A 75 24.18 -3.43 13.39
CA MET A 75 25.33 -3.14 14.24
C MET A 75 26.24 -4.37 14.41
N GLY A 76 25.65 -5.55 14.62
CA GLY A 76 26.37 -6.81 14.75
C GLY A 76 27.09 -7.27 13.47
N LEU A 77 26.60 -6.88 12.29
CA LEU A 77 27.22 -7.18 11.00
C LEU A 77 28.19 -6.09 10.50
N MET A 78 28.38 -4.98 11.21
CA MET A 78 29.18 -3.83 10.73
C MET A 78 30.60 -4.22 10.31
N ASP A 79 31.29 -5.06 11.08
CA ASP A 79 32.65 -5.48 10.74
C ASP A 79 32.70 -6.27 9.41
N VAL A 80 31.69 -7.11 9.17
CA VAL A 80 31.58 -7.89 7.92
C VAL A 80 31.32 -6.97 6.74
N VAL A 81 30.38 -6.03 6.90
CA VAL A 81 30.00 -5.06 5.87
C VAL A 81 31.18 -4.14 5.53
N GLU A 82 31.86 -3.59 6.54
CA GLU A 82 33.03 -2.73 6.34
C GLU A 82 34.21 -3.47 5.71
N SER A 83 34.43 -4.74 6.08
CA SER A 83 35.46 -5.59 5.47
C SER A 83 35.16 -5.86 4.00
N PHE A 84 33.90 -6.15 3.67
CA PHE A 84 33.46 -6.32 2.29
C PHE A 84 33.61 -5.02 1.48
N ASP A 85 33.17 -3.89 2.03
CA ASP A 85 33.34 -2.56 1.43
C ASP A 85 34.82 -2.23 1.14
N ALA A 86 35.71 -2.49 2.11
CA ALA A 86 37.15 -2.32 1.93
C ALA A 86 37.68 -3.18 0.77
N ARG A 87 37.26 -4.45 0.67
CA ARG A 87 37.65 -5.35 -0.42
C ARG A 87 37.17 -4.85 -1.78
N MET A 88 35.95 -4.32 -1.88
CA MET A 88 35.42 -3.74 -3.12
C MET A 88 36.24 -2.53 -3.55
N VAL A 89 36.51 -1.59 -2.64
CA VAL A 89 37.32 -0.41 -2.95
C VAL A 89 38.73 -0.79 -3.39
N ASP A 90 39.34 -1.74 -2.70
CA ASP A 90 40.69 -2.19 -3.03
C ASP A 90 40.70 -2.97 -4.37
N ALA A 91 39.64 -3.71 -4.70
CA ALA A 91 39.47 -4.32 -6.01
C ALA A 91 39.35 -3.28 -7.13
N LEU A 92 38.54 -2.24 -6.94
CA LEU A 92 38.40 -1.15 -7.91
C LEU A 92 39.72 -0.38 -8.11
N ARG A 93 40.49 -0.17 -7.04
CA ARG A 93 41.85 0.40 -7.14
C ARG A 93 42.79 -0.50 -7.93
N ARG A 94 42.75 -1.83 -7.69
CA ARG A 94 43.54 -2.82 -8.46
C ARG A 94 43.18 -2.83 -9.94
N LEU A 95 41.92 -2.53 -10.29
CA LEU A 95 41.45 -2.35 -11.66
C LEU A 95 41.84 -0.99 -12.27
N GLY A 96 42.61 -0.16 -11.56
CA GLY A 96 43.11 1.14 -12.06
C GLY A 96 42.16 2.32 -11.82
N MET A 97 41.09 2.15 -11.05
CA MET A 97 40.13 3.23 -10.80
C MET A 97 40.69 4.28 -9.84
N THR A 98 40.74 5.53 -10.29
CA THR A 98 41.28 6.67 -9.52
C THR A 98 40.34 7.17 -8.42
N ARG A 99 39.02 7.02 -8.60
CA ARG A 99 37.97 7.45 -7.66
C ARG A 99 36.96 6.35 -7.35
N PRO A 100 37.37 5.24 -6.70
CA PRO A 100 36.52 4.08 -6.43
C PRO A 100 35.26 4.42 -5.61
N ARG A 101 35.39 5.30 -4.62
CA ARG A 101 34.26 5.77 -3.79
C ARG A 101 33.20 6.52 -4.58
N LEU A 102 33.62 7.33 -5.57
CA LEU A 102 32.68 8.06 -6.43
C LEU A 102 31.94 7.12 -7.38
N ALA A 103 32.62 6.08 -7.87
CA ALA A 103 31.97 5.04 -8.67
C ALA A 103 30.96 4.23 -7.85
N LEU A 104 31.30 3.83 -6.62
CA LEU A 104 30.37 3.15 -5.71
C LEU A 104 29.18 4.05 -5.35
N ALA A 105 29.41 5.34 -5.08
CA ALA A 105 28.35 6.30 -4.83
C ALA A 105 27.41 6.47 -6.02
N ALA A 106 27.95 6.57 -7.24
CA ALA A 106 27.16 6.66 -8.44
C ALA A 106 26.34 5.38 -8.69
N LEU A 107 26.95 4.21 -8.51
CA LEU A 107 26.29 2.91 -8.67
C LEU A 107 25.20 2.70 -7.62
N GLY A 108 25.48 3.01 -6.35
CA GLY A 108 24.53 2.92 -5.26
C GLY A 108 23.34 3.86 -5.45
N ALA A 109 23.59 5.13 -5.77
CA ALA A 109 22.53 6.10 -6.06
C ALA A 109 21.68 5.68 -7.27
N ALA A 110 22.30 5.21 -8.35
CA ALA A 110 21.58 4.73 -9.53
C ALA A 110 20.75 3.48 -9.22
N GLY A 111 21.31 2.52 -8.48
CA GLY A 111 20.61 1.30 -8.06
C GLY A 111 19.40 1.60 -7.17
N THR A 112 19.58 2.45 -6.15
CA THR A 112 18.48 2.89 -5.28
C THR A 112 17.43 3.67 -6.05
N ALA A 113 17.82 4.58 -6.94
CA ALA A 113 16.89 5.29 -7.79
C ALA A 113 16.09 4.32 -8.69
N ALA A 114 16.74 3.31 -9.26
CA ALA A 114 16.08 2.28 -10.05
C ALA A 114 15.07 1.47 -9.23
N VAL A 115 15.44 1.04 -8.01
CA VAL A 115 14.54 0.28 -7.13
C VAL A 115 13.32 1.10 -6.68
N ILE A 116 13.50 2.38 -6.35
CA ILE A 116 12.37 3.25 -5.92
C ILE A 116 11.53 3.71 -7.12
N ALA A 117 12.13 3.85 -8.31
CA ALA A 117 11.43 4.25 -9.52
C ALA A 117 10.69 3.09 -10.20
N LEU A 118 11.17 1.85 -10.08
CA LEU A 118 10.46 0.68 -10.59
C LEU A 118 9.19 0.42 -9.77
N PRO A 119 8.01 0.28 -10.40
CA PRO A 119 6.88 -0.35 -9.72
C PRO A 119 7.31 -1.77 -9.31
N HIS A 120 7.00 -2.18 -8.09
CA HIS A 120 7.44 -3.46 -7.51
C HIS A 120 7.21 -4.62 -8.51
N LEU A 121 8.29 -5.10 -9.14
CA LEU A 121 8.28 -6.23 -10.09
C LEU A 121 8.15 -7.59 -9.38
N GLY A 122 7.40 -7.65 -8.29
CA GLY A 122 7.41 -8.80 -7.38
C GLY A 122 6.10 -9.07 -6.69
N ASP A 123 4.97 -8.61 -7.24
CA ASP A 123 3.66 -9.04 -6.79
C ASP A 123 3.18 -10.23 -7.65
N PRO A 124 3.30 -11.49 -7.17
CA PRO A 124 2.86 -12.67 -7.91
C PRO A 124 1.33 -12.69 -8.14
N ASP A 125 0.54 -11.88 -7.42
CA ASP A 125 -0.91 -11.84 -7.57
C ASP A 125 -1.38 -10.90 -8.69
N ARG A 126 -0.49 -10.09 -9.28
CA ARG A 126 -0.81 -9.21 -10.43
C ARG A 126 -0.98 -9.92 -11.77
N SER A 127 -0.81 -11.24 -11.83
CA SER A 127 -0.85 -12.02 -13.09
C SER A 127 -2.19 -11.97 -13.85
N TRP A 128 -3.22 -11.32 -13.30
CA TRP A 128 -4.53 -11.14 -13.95
C TRP A 128 -4.78 -9.77 -14.61
N SER A 129 -3.80 -8.86 -14.67
CA SER A 129 -4.00 -7.52 -15.28
C SER A 129 -3.03 -7.22 -16.44
N LEU A 130 -3.25 -7.88 -17.58
CA LEU A 130 -2.56 -7.61 -18.84
C LEU A 130 -3.25 -6.51 -19.65
N HIS A 131 -3.06 -5.24 -19.28
CA HIS A 131 -2.91 -4.05 -20.17
C HIS A 131 -2.92 -2.76 -19.33
N GLU A 132 -1.78 -2.40 -18.73
CA GLU A 132 -1.52 -1.01 -18.33
C GLU A 132 -0.81 -0.32 -19.51
N GLU A 133 -1.58 0.02 -20.54
CA GLU A 133 -1.19 1.13 -21.40
C GLU A 133 -1.08 2.38 -20.53
N THR A 134 -0.04 3.17 -20.77
CA THR A 134 0.26 4.40 -20.04
C THR A 134 -0.83 5.45 -20.24
N PHE A 135 -1.91 5.36 -19.48
CA PHE A 135 -2.86 6.44 -19.25
C PHE A 135 -2.45 7.14 -17.96
N GLY A 136 -2.35 8.48 -17.98
CA GLY A 136 -2.11 9.24 -16.75
C GLY A 136 -3.14 8.86 -15.69
N GLU A 137 -2.71 8.79 -14.42
CA GLU A 137 -3.57 8.45 -13.26
C GLU A 137 -4.95 9.11 -13.45
N PRO A 138 -6.02 8.32 -13.64
CA PRO A 138 -7.35 8.86 -13.84
C PRO A 138 -7.67 9.77 -12.66
N ALA A 139 -8.00 11.04 -12.94
CA ALA A 139 -8.36 11.96 -11.89
C ALA A 139 -9.64 11.46 -11.22
N GLY A 140 -9.55 11.04 -9.95
CA GLY A 140 -10.69 10.52 -9.22
C GLY A 140 -11.80 11.57 -9.10
N VAL A 141 -13.00 11.21 -9.55
CA VAL A 141 -14.20 12.04 -9.41
C VAL A 141 -14.73 11.98 -7.98
N PRO A 142 -15.46 13.00 -7.51
CA PRO A 142 -16.14 12.92 -6.22
C PRO A 142 -17.02 11.67 -6.11
N LEU A 143 -16.93 10.96 -4.99
CA LEU A 143 -17.79 9.81 -4.70
C LEU A 143 -19.28 10.24 -4.75
N PRO A 144 -20.12 9.58 -5.58
CA PRO A 144 -21.55 9.87 -5.64
C PRO A 144 -22.21 9.74 -4.26
N SER A 145 -23.19 10.60 -3.96
CA SER A 145 -23.89 10.63 -2.67
C SER A 145 -24.55 9.29 -2.34
N GLU A 146 -25.09 8.62 -3.35
CA GLU A 146 -25.76 7.33 -3.26
C GLU A 146 -24.77 6.24 -2.83
N ALA A 147 -23.60 6.20 -3.48
CA ALA A 147 -22.53 5.27 -3.15
C ALA A 147 -21.95 5.55 -1.76
N ARG A 148 -21.79 6.83 -1.38
CA ARG A 148 -21.34 7.21 -0.04
C ARG A 148 -22.31 6.71 1.02
N ALA A 149 -23.60 6.98 0.87
CA ALA A 149 -24.63 6.56 1.84
C ALA A 149 -24.70 5.02 1.95
N LEU A 150 -24.51 4.32 0.82
CA LEU A 150 -24.48 2.86 0.80
C LEU A 150 -23.29 2.29 1.57
N ILE A 151 -22.10 2.86 1.38
CA ILE A 151 -20.90 2.47 2.14
C ILE A 151 -21.07 2.79 3.62
N GLU A 152 -21.65 3.95 3.97
CA GLU A 152 -21.96 4.28 5.38
C GLU A 152 -22.86 3.23 6.03
N ALA A 153 -23.89 2.76 5.32
CA ALA A 153 -24.76 1.69 5.79
C ALA A 153 -24.05 0.35 5.95
N LEU A 154 -23.16 -0.02 5.02
CA LEU A 154 -22.32 -1.24 5.14
C LEU A 154 -21.40 -1.19 6.37
N LEU A 155 -20.92 0.01 6.74
CA LEU A 155 -20.05 0.26 7.89
C LEU A 155 -20.82 0.55 9.20
N ALA A 156 -22.15 0.52 9.16
CA ALA A 156 -22.97 0.82 10.33
C ALA A 156 -22.96 -0.34 11.34
N ASP A 157 -23.24 0.03 12.58
CA ASP A 157 -23.50 -0.91 13.66
C ASP A 157 -24.97 -1.34 13.61
N ALA A 158 -25.26 -2.63 13.69
CA ALA A 158 -26.61 -3.19 13.64
C ALA A 158 -26.77 -4.36 14.63
N PRO A 159 -28.00 -4.65 15.10
CA PRO A 159 -28.24 -5.66 16.13
C PRO A 159 -27.69 -7.06 15.78
N ASP A 160 -27.90 -7.50 14.53
CA ASP A 160 -27.47 -8.82 14.04
C ASP A 160 -26.17 -8.76 13.23
N ALA A 161 -25.57 -7.56 13.11
CA ALA A 161 -24.32 -7.31 12.45
C ALA A 161 -23.60 -6.15 13.17
N PRO A 162 -22.66 -6.42 14.08
CA PRO A 162 -21.88 -5.40 14.77
C PRO A 162 -20.83 -4.77 13.85
N ALA A 163 -20.59 -3.46 13.96
CA ALA A 163 -19.74 -2.69 13.02
C ALA A 163 -18.39 -3.38 12.74
N PRO A 164 -17.87 -3.33 11.49
CA PRO A 164 -16.64 -4.03 11.15
C PRO A 164 -15.43 -3.45 11.89
N PRO A 165 -14.35 -4.23 12.04
CA PRO A 165 -13.11 -3.72 12.62
C PRO A 165 -12.64 -2.43 11.94
N GLY A 166 -12.38 -1.39 12.75
CA GLY A 166 -11.92 -0.11 12.24
C GLY A 166 -12.98 0.72 11.49
N ALA A 167 -14.28 0.41 11.65
CA ALA A 167 -15.37 1.14 11.00
C ALA A 167 -15.31 2.67 11.17
N GLU A 168 -14.90 3.17 12.34
CA GLU A 168 -14.71 4.61 12.57
C GLU A 168 -13.67 5.21 11.61
N ALA A 169 -12.52 4.56 11.46
CA ALA A 169 -11.47 5.02 10.54
C ALA A 169 -11.92 4.92 9.07
N LEU A 170 -12.68 3.89 8.71
CA LEU A 170 -13.25 3.76 7.35
C LEU A 170 -14.28 4.86 7.06
N ARG A 171 -15.08 5.26 8.05
CA ARG A 171 -16.00 6.40 7.93
C ARG A 171 -15.25 7.73 7.81
N GLU A 172 -14.16 7.93 8.54
CA GLU A 172 -13.30 9.11 8.34
C GLU A 172 -12.73 9.18 6.91
N GLN A 173 -12.37 8.03 6.33
CA GLN A 173 -11.84 7.98 4.97
C GLN A 173 -12.87 8.38 3.90
N LEU A 174 -14.17 8.12 4.12
CA LEU A 174 -15.25 8.50 3.19
C LEU A 174 -15.33 10.00 2.91
N GLU A 175 -14.85 10.85 3.84
CA GLU A 175 -14.79 12.31 3.65
C GLU A 175 -13.89 12.69 2.46
N THR A 176 -12.84 11.90 2.24
CA THR A 176 -11.79 12.15 1.24
C THR A 176 -11.83 11.16 0.08
N ALA A 177 -12.66 10.12 0.16
CA ALA A 177 -12.78 9.08 -0.84
C ALA A 177 -13.25 9.64 -2.19
N ARG A 178 -12.60 9.16 -3.26
CA ARG A 178 -12.92 9.46 -4.65
C ARG A 178 -13.21 8.16 -5.39
N VAL A 179 -13.86 8.26 -6.53
CA VAL A 179 -14.07 7.11 -7.44
C VAL A 179 -13.18 7.29 -8.65
N LEU A 180 -12.52 6.22 -9.08
CA LEU A 180 -11.83 6.20 -10.36
C LEU A 180 -12.86 6.33 -11.48
N ASP A 181 -12.77 7.37 -12.31
CA ASP A 181 -13.71 7.53 -13.42
C ASP A 181 -13.43 6.50 -14.51
N THR A 182 -14.23 5.42 -14.50
CA THR A 182 -14.23 4.36 -15.52
C THR A 182 -15.28 4.62 -16.62
N GLY A 183 -15.93 5.78 -16.63
CA GLY A 183 -16.94 6.14 -17.63
C GLY A 183 -18.40 5.86 -17.24
N GLY A 184 -18.69 5.59 -15.95
CA GLY A 184 -20.06 5.46 -15.43
C GLY A 184 -20.13 4.94 -13.99
N VAL A 185 -21.27 5.15 -13.32
CA VAL A 185 -21.59 4.51 -12.03
C VAL A 185 -22.13 3.11 -12.34
N GLY A 186 -21.24 2.12 -12.38
CA GLY A 186 -21.59 0.72 -12.65
C GLY A 186 -21.90 -0.07 -11.38
N ALA A 187 -22.01 -1.39 -11.55
CA ALA A 187 -22.02 -2.35 -10.44
C ALA A 187 -20.71 -2.33 -9.63
N ASP A 188 -19.61 -1.87 -10.24
CA ASP A 188 -18.29 -1.79 -9.63
C ASP A 188 -17.83 -0.34 -9.53
N LEU A 189 -17.38 0.05 -8.33
CA LEU A 189 -16.85 1.38 -8.02
C LEU A 189 -15.49 1.25 -7.34
N GLN A 190 -14.44 1.63 -8.06
CA GLN A 190 -13.10 1.64 -7.50
C GLN A 190 -12.88 2.90 -6.67
N LEU A 191 -12.68 2.71 -5.37
CA LEU A 191 -12.48 3.78 -4.40
C LEU A 191 -10.99 4.10 -4.28
N VAL A 192 -10.69 5.40 -4.23
CA VAL A 192 -9.33 5.91 -4.03
C VAL A 192 -9.34 6.81 -2.80
N VAL A 193 -8.54 6.44 -1.81
CA VAL A 193 -8.30 7.22 -0.59
C VAL A 193 -6.83 7.61 -0.53
N GLU A 194 -6.55 8.85 -0.95
CA GLU A 194 -5.22 9.46 -0.84
C GLU A 194 -4.95 9.86 0.62
N ASP A 195 -3.79 9.47 1.16
CA ASP A 195 -3.28 9.90 2.47
C ASP A 195 -4.32 9.86 3.63
N PRO A 196 -4.88 8.68 3.97
CA PRO A 196 -5.85 8.55 5.05
C PRO A 196 -5.23 8.98 6.38
N ARG A 197 -5.99 9.75 7.16
CA ARG A 197 -5.59 10.16 8.52
C ARG A 197 -5.38 8.96 9.43
N ARG A 198 -6.21 7.92 9.26
CA ARG A 198 -6.18 6.68 10.04
C ARG A 198 -6.53 5.49 9.15
N LEU A 199 -5.81 4.39 9.33
CA LEU A 199 -6.13 3.09 8.74
C LEU A 199 -7.07 2.31 9.66
N ALA A 200 -7.99 1.54 9.09
CA ALA A 200 -8.93 0.71 9.84
C ALA A 200 -8.24 -0.38 10.66
N VAL A 201 -7.22 -1.00 10.07
CA VAL A 201 -6.33 -1.94 10.74
C VAL A 201 -4.88 -1.60 10.39
N PRO A 202 -3.94 -1.82 11.31
CA PRO A 202 -2.54 -1.90 10.95
C PRO A 202 -2.33 -3.17 10.10
N ARG A 203 -1.58 -3.07 8.97
CA ARG A 203 -1.15 -4.12 8.01
C ARG A 203 -1.94 -4.23 6.70
N GLN A 204 -1.38 -4.96 5.72
CA GLN A 204 -1.95 -5.26 4.38
C GLN A 204 -3.08 -6.32 4.39
N GLN A 205 -3.90 -6.37 5.43
CA GLN A 205 -5.02 -7.33 5.45
C GLN A 205 -6.09 -6.92 4.46
N GLN A 206 -6.66 -7.90 3.77
CA GLN A 206 -7.80 -7.74 2.89
C GLN A 206 -9.00 -8.47 3.47
N TRP A 207 -10.14 -7.78 3.56
CA TRP A 207 -11.39 -8.43 3.93
C TRP A 207 -12.59 -7.72 3.32
N PRO A 208 -13.64 -8.47 2.95
CA PRO A 208 -14.87 -7.89 2.49
C PRO A 208 -15.77 -7.47 3.65
N VAL A 209 -16.57 -6.44 3.42
CA VAL A 209 -17.79 -6.15 4.19
C VAL A 209 -18.98 -6.40 3.26
N ARG A 210 -19.85 -7.34 3.64
CA ARG A 210 -20.94 -7.80 2.78
C ARG A 210 -22.30 -7.29 3.22
N GLY A 211 -23.18 -7.09 2.24
CA GLY A 211 -24.60 -6.87 2.42
C GLY A 211 -25.39 -7.59 1.33
N GLU A 212 -26.67 -7.82 1.54
CA GLU A 212 -27.56 -8.42 0.56
C GLU A 212 -28.74 -7.48 0.32
N PHE A 213 -29.28 -7.46 -0.89
CA PHE A 213 -30.53 -6.77 -1.18
C PHE A 213 -31.37 -7.52 -2.21
N LEU A 214 -32.68 -7.25 -2.23
CA LEU A 214 -33.62 -7.82 -3.18
C LEU A 214 -34.09 -6.77 -4.19
N ARG A 215 -34.14 -7.16 -5.46
CA ARG A 215 -34.69 -6.33 -6.54
C ARG A 215 -35.44 -7.20 -7.53
N GLY A 216 -36.73 -6.94 -7.72
CA GLY A 216 -37.58 -7.77 -8.61
C GLY A 216 -37.65 -9.24 -8.19
N GLY A 217 -37.45 -9.52 -6.90
CA GLY A 217 -37.38 -10.89 -6.36
C GLY A 217 -36.10 -11.65 -6.72
N ILE A 218 -35.05 -10.95 -7.14
CA ILE A 218 -33.70 -11.49 -7.37
C ILE A 218 -32.80 -11.00 -6.24
N ARG A 219 -31.97 -11.89 -5.70
CA ARG A 219 -30.99 -11.58 -4.66
C ARG A 219 -29.69 -11.09 -5.30
N TYR A 220 -29.18 -10.00 -4.75
CA TYR A 220 -27.88 -9.42 -5.08
C TYR A 220 -27.05 -9.31 -3.80
N GLU A 221 -25.74 -9.39 -3.96
CA GLU A 221 -24.75 -9.18 -2.89
C GLU A 221 -24.00 -7.87 -3.15
N LEU A 222 -23.79 -7.09 -2.10
CA LEU A 222 -22.90 -5.96 -2.07
C LEU A 222 -21.63 -6.40 -1.36
N GLU A 223 -20.49 -6.18 -1.99
CA GLU A 223 -19.19 -6.48 -1.39
C GLU A 223 -18.33 -5.22 -1.42
N LEU A 224 -18.01 -4.70 -0.24
CA LEU A 224 -17.03 -3.65 -0.05
C LEU A 224 -15.69 -4.27 0.36
N GLN A 225 -14.73 -4.27 -0.55
CA GLN A 225 -13.37 -4.71 -0.27
C GLN A 225 -12.62 -3.64 0.53
N ILE A 226 -12.01 -4.07 1.63
CA ILE A 226 -11.10 -3.26 2.44
C ILE A 226 -9.68 -3.75 2.19
N ASP A 227 -8.83 -2.88 1.64
CA ASP A 227 -7.46 -3.19 1.26
C ASP A 227 -6.47 -2.44 2.14
N GLY A 228 -5.69 -3.17 2.95
CA GLY A 228 -4.67 -2.55 3.82
C GLY A 228 -5.25 -1.50 4.77
N GLY A 229 -6.47 -1.74 5.25
CA GLY A 229 -7.20 -0.82 6.12
C GLY A 229 -7.78 0.41 5.41
N ARG A 230 -7.92 0.38 4.08
CA ARG A 230 -8.50 1.44 3.25
C ARG A 230 -9.73 0.95 2.49
N LEU A 231 -10.63 1.87 2.17
CA LEU A 231 -11.71 1.62 1.21
C LEU A 231 -11.11 1.29 -0.17
N GLY A 232 -11.43 0.11 -0.72
CA GLY A 232 -10.86 -0.40 -1.98
C GLY A 232 -11.84 -0.42 -3.14
N MET A 233 -12.72 -1.41 -3.18
CA MET A 233 -13.71 -1.59 -4.26
C MET A 233 -15.09 -1.84 -3.67
N LEU A 234 -16.11 -1.19 -4.20
CA LEU A 234 -17.51 -1.58 -3.95
C LEU A 234 -18.04 -2.29 -5.20
N SER A 235 -18.47 -3.54 -5.04
CA SER A 235 -19.01 -4.35 -6.12
C SER A 235 -20.41 -4.85 -5.79
N VAL A 236 -21.26 -4.91 -6.80
CA VAL A 236 -22.55 -5.60 -6.74
C VAL A 236 -22.41 -6.92 -7.51
N MET A 237 -22.65 -8.02 -6.83
CA MET A 237 -22.58 -9.37 -7.38
C MET A 237 -23.95 -10.05 -7.36
N VAL A 238 -24.05 -11.15 -8.11
CA VAL A 238 -25.17 -12.08 -8.04
C VAL A 238 -24.64 -13.40 -7.48
N PRO A 239 -25.21 -13.93 -6.38
CA PRO A 239 -24.79 -15.24 -5.86
C PRO A 239 -25.00 -16.35 -6.89
N ASP A 240 -24.05 -17.29 -6.98
CA ASP A 240 -24.11 -18.41 -7.95
C ASP A 240 -25.36 -19.28 -7.81
N GLU A 241 -25.93 -19.34 -6.61
CA GLU A 241 -27.13 -20.11 -6.29
C GLU A 241 -28.44 -19.42 -6.73
N GLU A 242 -28.39 -18.18 -7.23
CA GLU A 242 -29.59 -17.43 -7.64
C GLU A 242 -30.29 -18.11 -8.84
N PRO A 243 -31.56 -18.57 -8.69
CA PRO A 243 -32.26 -19.28 -9.76
C PRO A 243 -32.41 -18.50 -11.07
N ARG A 244 -32.34 -17.17 -11.02
CA ARG A 244 -32.44 -16.27 -12.19
C ARG A 244 -31.09 -15.64 -12.57
N LEU A 245 -29.96 -16.31 -12.30
CA LEU A 245 -28.61 -15.80 -12.50
C LEU A 245 -28.39 -15.09 -13.85
N GLU A 246 -28.72 -15.73 -14.98
CA GLU A 246 -28.52 -15.13 -16.32
C GLU A 246 -29.26 -13.80 -16.48
N HIS A 247 -30.50 -13.73 -15.98
CA HIS A 247 -31.30 -12.51 -16.03
C HIS A 247 -30.75 -11.43 -15.11
N ALA A 248 -30.27 -11.82 -13.92
CA ALA A 248 -29.66 -10.92 -12.96
C ALA A 248 -28.36 -10.30 -13.49
N LEU A 249 -27.48 -11.11 -14.10
CA LEU A 249 -26.24 -10.65 -14.74
C LEU A 249 -26.53 -9.68 -15.91
N SER A 250 -27.57 -9.98 -16.69
CA SER A 250 -28.04 -9.09 -17.76
C SER A 250 -28.52 -7.73 -17.23
N GLN A 251 -29.21 -7.71 -16.09
CA GLN A 251 -29.60 -6.46 -15.41
C GLN A 251 -28.40 -5.70 -14.86
N LEU A 252 -27.43 -6.40 -14.28
CA LEU A 252 -26.22 -5.83 -13.69
C LEU A 252 -25.33 -5.16 -14.74
N ALA A 253 -25.20 -5.77 -15.91
CA ALA A 253 -24.43 -5.24 -17.04
C ALA A 253 -25.14 -4.08 -17.76
N SER A 254 -26.39 -3.78 -17.40
CA SER A 254 -27.15 -2.71 -18.03
C SER A 254 -26.61 -1.32 -17.63
N PRO A 255 -26.42 -0.39 -18.56
CA PRO A 255 -26.04 0.99 -18.23
C PRO A 255 -27.11 1.76 -17.45
N ALA A 256 -28.33 1.20 -17.35
CA ALA A 256 -29.41 1.72 -16.52
C ALA A 256 -29.41 1.14 -15.09
N PHE A 257 -28.42 0.32 -14.73
CA PHE A 257 -28.30 -0.20 -13.38
C PHE A 257 -28.06 0.96 -12.40
N VAL A 258 -28.81 0.95 -11.30
CA VAL A 258 -28.68 1.94 -10.22
C VAL A 258 -28.39 1.20 -8.92
N LEU A 259 -27.51 1.74 -8.10
CA LEU A 259 -27.23 1.22 -6.76
C LEU A 259 -28.52 1.15 -5.91
N PRO A 260 -28.62 0.20 -4.97
CA PRO A 260 -29.77 0.13 -4.08
C PRO A 260 -29.78 1.30 -3.09
N ASP A 261 -30.97 1.58 -2.57
CA ASP A 261 -31.15 2.48 -1.44
C ASP A 261 -30.53 1.85 -0.17
N PRO A 262 -29.74 2.59 0.62
CA PRO A 262 -29.13 2.08 1.85
C PRO A 262 -30.12 1.38 2.80
N ASP A 263 -31.37 1.85 2.88
CA ASP A 263 -32.39 1.25 3.76
C ASP A 263 -32.89 -0.13 3.30
N ARG A 264 -32.48 -0.58 2.11
CA ARG A 264 -32.87 -1.87 1.52
C ARG A 264 -31.82 -2.96 1.64
N ILE A 265 -30.69 -2.67 2.28
CA ILE A 265 -29.62 -3.65 2.47
C ILE A 265 -29.79 -4.38 3.81
N ALA A 266 -29.64 -5.70 3.77
CA ALA A 266 -29.46 -6.53 4.95
C ALA A 266 -27.97 -6.83 5.10
N LEU A 267 -27.37 -6.44 6.22
CA LEU A 267 -25.94 -6.67 6.44
C LEU A 267 -25.66 -8.16 6.64
N ARG A 268 -24.61 -8.66 5.98
CA ARG A 268 -24.08 -10.01 6.19
C ARG A 268 -22.68 -9.91 6.75
N ARG A 269 -22.48 -10.43 7.96
CA ARG A 269 -21.16 -10.61 8.54
C ARG A 269 -20.99 -12.08 8.87
N GLU A 270 -19.93 -12.69 8.37
CA GLU A 270 -19.48 -13.98 8.87
C GLU A 270 -19.00 -13.75 10.30
N THR A 271 -19.85 -14.03 11.27
CA THR A 271 -19.35 -14.41 12.58
C THR A 271 -18.56 -15.68 12.36
N GLU A 272 -17.25 -15.65 12.62
CA GLU A 272 -16.51 -16.89 12.91
C GLU A 272 -17.39 -17.67 13.90
N ALA A 273 -18.00 -18.76 13.42
CA ALA A 273 -18.58 -19.73 14.32
C ALA A 273 -17.41 -20.29 15.14
N PRO A 274 -17.53 -20.36 16.47
CA PRO A 274 -16.45 -20.79 17.37
C PRO A 274 -15.99 -22.23 17.10
#